data_AF-A0A3A5ATW4-F1
#
_entry.id   AF-A0A3A5ATW4-F1
#
_cell.length_a   1.000
_cell.length_b   1.000
_cell.length_c   1.000
_cell.angle_alpha   90.00
_cell.angle_beta   90.00
_cell.angle_gamma   90.00
#
_symmetry.space_group_name_H-M   'P 1'
#
loop_
_entity.id
_entity.type
_entity.pdbx_description
1 polymer ?
#
loop_
_entity_poly.entity_id
_entity_poly.type
_entity_poly.pdbx_seq_one_letter_code
_entity_poly.pdbx_strand_id
1 'polypeptide(L)'
;MQTTIGKIFWTGLISALLVLTAFTLEGAAARAVKKKKKDKLANIYIQQGKQTINLAPGELTFRTALVLGTNAQTGRYGTAREPSLKVATHQLEIMLFDPESAGEKVYLTRLGYVETNPAHNFDLNSTKLDPEFFQKAYKMDYNAAIPINLWCFEEDIPLQMTPVPKKPGWFRLVPMGQLPPGNYSITTVSLHGPRYYTGEHPFYPFNLAAAAAPPPEAK
;
A
#
# COMPACT_ATOMS: atom_id res chain seq x y z
N MET A 1 -41.15 48.19 51.17
CA MET A 1 -41.40 47.03 50.27
C MET A 1 -40.57 47.26 49.02
N GLN A 2 -39.70 46.30 48.71
CA GLN A 2 -38.75 46.20 47.59
C GLN A 2 -37.73 47.35 47.39
N THR A 3 -36.51 46.97 47.76
CA THR A 3 -35.21 47.61 47.69
C THR A 3 -34.60 47.54 46.29
N THR A 4 -34.10 48.67 45.77
CA THR A 4 -33.14 48.70 44.65
C THR A 4 -31.77 49.12 45.20
N ILE A 5 -31.09 48.16 45.82
CA ILE A 5 -29.66 48.21 46.13
C ILE A 5 -28.98 47.66 44.87
N GLY A 6 -28.09 48.35 44.15
CA GLY A 6 -26.89 49.04 44.58
C GLY A 6 -25.69 48.33 43.93
N LYS A 7 -24.57 49.06 43.77
CA LYS A 7 -23.23 48.59 43.33
C LYS A 7 -22.90 48.76 41.85
N ILE A 8 -22.71 50.03 41.50
CA ILE A 8 -21.54 50.43 40.71
C ILE A 8 -20.32 50.29 41.65
N PHE A 9 -19.16 49.90 41.10
CA PHE A 9 -17.83 49.80 41.72
C PHE A 9 -17.42 48.43 42.34
N TRP A 10 -16.36 47.87 41.71
CA TRP A 10 -15.48 46.76 42.12
C TRP A 10 -15.98 45.32 41.93
N THR A 11 -15.80 44.78 40.71
CA THR A 11 -15.31 43.41 40.44
C THR A 11 -15.08 43.27 38.94
N GLY A 12 -13.86 43.59 38.51
CA GLY A 12 -13.42 43.43 37.12
C GLY A 12 -11.90 43.49 37.00
N LEU A 13 -11.20 43.16 38.08
CA LEU A 13 -9.75 43.00 38.15
C LEU A 13 -9.47 41.49 38.23
N ILE A 14 -9.68 40.80 37.11
CA ILE A 14 -9.06 39.54 36.63
C ILE A 14 -9.57 39.43 35.19
N SER A 15 -8.90 40.13 34.28
CA SER A 15 -8.84 39.87 32.82
C SER A 15 -7.80 40.83 32.22
N ALA A 16 -6.67 40.96 32.92
CA ALA A 16 -5.42 41.37 32.30
C ALA A 16 -4.72 40.10 31.80
N LEU A 17 -4.06 40.19 30.66
CA LEU A 17 -3.45 39.13 29.86
C LEU A 17 -4.42 38.28 29.03
N LEU A 18 -4.89 38.84 27.93
CA LEU A 18 -4.93 38.15 26.62
C LEU A 18 -5.04 39.17 25.47
N VAL A 19 -4.39 40.32 25.65
CA VAL A 19 -4.10 41.26 24.55
C VAL A 19 -2.70 40.93 24.06
N LEU A 20 -2.66 40.13 22.99
CA LEU A 20 -1.69 40.20 21.91
C LEU A 20 -0.19 40.13 22.28
N THR A 21 0.20 39.13 23.06
CA THR A 21 1.51 38.48 22.87
C THR A 21 1.35 37.34 21.87
N ALA A 22 1.30 37.65 20.59
CA ALA A 22 1.55 36.68 19.51
C ALA A 22 2.36 37.30 18.36
N PHE A 23 3.04 38.43 18.61
CA PHE A 23 4.26 38.80 17.90
C PHE A 23 5.46 38.18 18.63
N THR A 24 5.45 36.85 18.76
CA THR A 24 6.68 36.10 19.07
C THR A 24 7.33 35.72 17.75
N LEU A 25 8.66 35.69 17.75
CA LEU A 25 9.55 35.28 16.65
C LEU A 25 9.36 33.82 16.20
N GLU A 26 8.21 33.20 16.46
CA GLU A 26 7.81 31.87 16.03
C GLU A 26 6.92 31.91 14.77
N GLY A 27 6.56 33.11 14.30
CA GLY A 27 5.80 33.35 13.05
C GLY A 27 6.60 33.23 11.74
N ALA A 28 7.87 32.85 11.77
CA ALA A 28 8.71 32.70 10.57
C ALA A 28 9.43 31.35 10.47
N ALA A 29 9.13 30.39 11.36
CA ALA A 29 9.61 29.02 11.25
C ALA A 29 8.60 28.20 10.43
N ALA A 30 8.74 28.30 9.11
CA ALA A 30 8.43 27.24 8.17
C ALA A 30 7.01 26.64 8.27
N ARG A 31 6.09 27.26 7.51
CA ARG A 31 5.17 26.49 6.65
C ARG A 31 5.98 25.67 5.64
N ALA A 32 6.76 24.71 6.13
CA ALA A 32 7.07 23.53 5.37
C ALA A 32 5.80 22.68 5.48
N VAL A 33 4.96 22.74 4.45
CA VAL A 33 4.23 21.52 4.05
C VAL A 33 5.31 20.45 4.04
N LYS A 34 5.36 19.61 5.08
CA LYS A 34 6.25 18.44 5.08
C LYS A 34 5.83 17.72 3.81
N LYS A 35 6.62 17.86 2.74
CA LYS A 35 6.56 16.95 1.59
C LYS A 35 6.49 15.59 2.25
N LYS A 36 5.37 14.87 2.11
CA LYS A 36 5.29 13.48 2.57
C LYS A 36 6.59 12.86 2.12
N LYS A 37 7.44 12.48 3.09
CA LYS A 37 8.72 11.84 2.81
C LYS A 37 8.30 10.69 1.91
N LYS A 38 8.74 10.70 0.64
CA LYS A 38 8.42 9.61 -0.28
C LYS A 38 8.82 8.37 0.51
N ASP A 39 7.87 7.50 0.86
CA ASP A 39 8.14 6.27 1.59
C ASP A 39 9.04 5.45 0.66
N LYS A 40 10.33 5.77 0.68
CA LYS A 40 11.35 5.00 0.00
C LYS A 40 11.46 3.78 0.87
N LEU A 41 10.78 2.72 0.43
CA LEU A 41 11.21 1.40 0.82
C LEU A 41 12.71 1.33 0.55
N ALA A 42 13.42 0.98 1.61
CA ALA A 42 14.86 0.82 1.59
C ALA A 42 15.26 -0.25 0.58
N ASN A 43 16.56 -0.37 0.34
CA ASN A 43 17.09 -1.37 -0.56
C ASN A 43 16.54 -2.77 -0.21
N ILE A 44 15.72 -3.33 -1.10
CA ILE A 44 15.17 -4.68 -0.98
C ILE A 44 15.99 -5.59 -1.87
N TYR A 45 16.41 -6.73 -1.32
CA TYR A 45 17.16 -7.72 -2.07
C TYR A 45 16.50 -9.07 -1.95
N ILE A 46 16.64 -9.87 -3.01
CA ILE A 46 16.41 -11.31 -2.96
C ILE A 46 17.77 -11.98 -2.84
N GLN A 47 17.93 -12.82 -1.82
CA GLN A 47 19.10 -13.65 -1.64
C GLN A 47 18.76 -15.10 -2.06
N GLN A 48 19.60 -15.67 -2.92
CA GLN A 48 19.50 -17.05 -3.42
C GLN A 48 20.86 -17.74 -3.30
N GLY A 49 21.06 -18.46 -2.19
CA GLY A 49 22.37 -19.01 -1.85
C GLY A 49 23.43 -17.91 -1.71
N LYS A 50 24.40 -17.89 -2.64
CA LYS A 50 25.47 -16.87 -2.68
C LYS A 50 25.13 -15.65 -3.53
N GLN A 51 24.03 -15.69 -4.29
CA GLN A 51 23.62 -14.59 -5.16
C GLN A 51 22.72 -13.62 -4.41
N THR A 52 22.96 -12.32 -4.60
CA THR A 52 22.12 -11.24 -4.09
C THR A 52 21.62 -10.43 -5.28
N ILE A 53 20.31 -10.42 -5.46
CA ILE A 53 19.62 -9.71 -6.53
C ILE A 53 18.99 -8.45 -5.93
N ASN A 54 19.40 -7.28 -6.41
CA ASN A 54 18.77 -6.02 -6.02
C ASN A 54 17.43 -5.87 -6.76
N LEU A 55 16.35 -5.60 -6.01
CA LEU A 55 15.04 -5.36 -6.61
C LEU A 55 14.90 -3.90 -7.02
N ALA A 56 14.74 -3.66 -8.32
CA ALA A 56 14.35 -2.36 -8.82
C ALA A 56 12.85 -2.13 -8.63
N PRO A 57 12.40 -0.92 -8.27
CA PRO A 57 10.99 -0.58 -8.28
C PRO A 57 10.41 -0.77 -9.70
N GLY A 58 9.27 -1.44 -9.79
CA GLY A 58 8.50 -1.57 -11.02
C GLY A 58 7.42 -0.51 -11.14
N GLU A 59 6.80 -0.44 -12.32
CA GLU A 59 5.65 0.43 -12.56
C GLU A 59 4.37 -0.19 -12.02
N LEU A 60 3.74 0.52 -11.08
CA LEU A 60 2.44 0.18 -10.53
C LEU A 60 1.36 1.05 -11.20
N THR A 61 0.35 0.40 -11.75
CA THR A 61 -0.81 1.03 -12.40
C THR A 61 -2.04 0.87 -11.51
N PHE A 62 -2.86 1.92 -11.40
CA PHE A 62 -4.21 1.84 -10.87
C PHE A 62 -5.22 1.94 -12.01
N ARG A 63 -6.03 0.90 -12.19
CA ARG A 63 -7.11 0.89 -13.17
C ARG A 63 -8.42 1.28 -12.48
N THR A 64 -8.87 2.50 -12.70
CA THR A 64 -10.17 2.97 -12.21
C THR A 64 -11.30 2.20 -12.90
N ALA A 65 -12.27 1.76 -12.10
CA ALA A 65 -13.44 1.00 -12.54
C ALA A 65 -14.76 1.74 -12.23
N LEU A 66 -14.91 2.28 -11.01
CA LEU A 66 -16.05 3.12 -10.63
C LEU A 66 -15.59 4.47 -10.09
N VAL A 67 -16.37 5.50 -10.36
CA VAL A 67 -16.21 6.84 -9.79
C VAL A 67 -17.32 7.04 -8.77
N LEU A 68 -16.97 7.21 -7.50
CA LEU A 68 -17.88 7.45 -6.39
C LEU A 68 -17.93 8.95 -6.11
N GLY A 69 -18.95 9.64 -6.61
CA GLY A 69 -19.09 11.09 -6.45
C GLY A 69 -17.97 11.88 -7.15
N THR A 70 -17.56 13.02 -6.61
CA THR A 70 -16.62 13.93 -7.27
C THR A 70 -15.14 13.57 -7.07
N ASN A 71 -14.79 12.89 -5.98
CA ASN A 71 -13.38 12.78 -5.55
C ASN A 71 -12.92 11.36 -5.22
N ALA A 72 -13.80 10.35 -5.25
CA ALA A 72 -13.40 8.98 -4.93
C ALA A 72 -13.47 8.09 -6.19
N GLN A 73 -12.42 7.30 -6.38
CA GLN A 73 -12.31 6.34 -7.47
C GLN A 73 -11.98 4.98 -6.88
N THR A 74 -12.71 3.96 -7.30
CA THR A 74 -12.40 2.58 -6.97
C THR A 74 -11.90 1.87 -8.21
N GLY A 75 -11.04 0.89 -7.99
CA GLY A 75 -10.30 0.26 -9.07
C GLY A 75 -9.39 -0.82 -8.53
N ARG A 76 -8.48 -1.30 -9.37
CA ARG A 76 -7.52 -2.34 -8.99
C ARG A 76 -6.10 -1.89 -9.28
N TYR A 77 -5.20 -2.21 -8.36
CA TYR A 77 -3.77 -2.05 -8.58
C TYR A 77 -3.20 -3.27 -9.29
N GLY A 78 -2.20 -3.03 -10.15
CA GLY A 78 -1.48 -4.09 -10.84
C GLY A 78 -0.43 -3.51 -11.78
N THR A 79 0.20 -4.37 -12.58
CA THR A 79 1.14 -3.94 -13.62
C THR A 79 0.66 -4.36 -15.01
N ALA A 80 0.89 -3.51 -16.01
CA ALA A 80 0.42 -3.73 -17.37
C ALA A 80 1.22 -4.81 -18.11
N ARG A 81 2.41 -5.18 -17.60
CA ARG A 81 3.29 -6.16 -18.21
C ARG A 81 3.65 -7.24 -17.22
N GLU A 82 3.92 -8.43 -17.72
CA GLU A 82 4.42 -9.50 -16.88
C GLU A 82 5.77 -9.10 -16.25
N PRO A 83 6.01 -9.42 -14.96
CA PRO A 83 7.31 -9.24 -14.33
C PRO A 83 8.45 -9.86 -15.14
N SER A 84 9.47 -9.06 -15.49
CA SER A 84 10.59 -9.50 -16.32
C SER A 84 11.77 -10.05 -15.51
N LEU A 85 11.91 -9.63 -14.25
CA LEU A 85 13.00 -10.07 -13.39
C LEU A 85 12.79 -11.53 -12.98
N LYS A 86 13.63 -12.43 -13.49
CA LYS A 86 13.58 -13.86 -13.15
C LYS A 86 14.40 -14.16 -11.90
N VAL A 87 13.80 -14.93 -11.02
CA VAL A 87 14.36 -15.37 -9.74
C VAL A 87 14.16 -16.88 -9.65
N ALA A 88 15.14 -17.60 -9.08
CA ALA A 88 15.03 -19.05 -8.95
C ALA A 88 13.94 -19.44 -7.93
N THR A 89 13.33 -20.61 -8.12
CA THR A 89 12.23 -21.10 -7.27
C THR A 89 12.66 -21.56 -5.87
N HIS A 90 13.93 -21.88 -5.66
CA HIS A 90 14.38 -22.53 -4.41
C HIS A 90 15.03 -21.52 -3.44
N GLN A 91 14.50 -21.54 -2.21
CA GLN A 91 14.88 -20.69 -1.06
C GLN A 91 14.91 -19.20 -1.37
N LEU A 92 13.72 -18.62 -1.58
CA LEU A 92 13.55 -17.17 -1.65
C LEU A 92 13.78 -16.58 -0.25
N GLU A 93 14.83 -15.77 -0.10
CA GLU A 93 15.05 -14.97 1.09
C GLU A 93 14.99 -13.49 0.72
N ILE A 94 14.12 -12.74 1.37
CA ILE A 94 13.99 -11.30 1.17
C ILE A 94 14.79 -10.62 2.27
N MET A 95 15.79 -9.84 1.87
CA MET A 95 16.60 -9.03 2.77
C MET A 95 16.14 -7.59 2.67
N LEU A 96 15.71 -7.05 3.81
CA LEU A 96 15.16 -5.71 3.93
C LEU A 96 15.94 -4.93 4.99
N PHE A 97 16.24 -3.67 4.69
CA PHE A 97 16.67 -2.71 5.70
C PHE A 97 15.49 -1.86 6.15
N ASP A 98 14.93 -2.10 7.33
CA ASP A 98 13.81 -1.32 7.86
C ASP A 98 13.97 -1.11 9.37
N PRO A 99 14.78 -0.13 9.79
CA PRO A 99 15.05 0.11 11.20
C PRO A 99 13.84 0.67 11.98
N GLU A 100 12.79 1.12 11.30
CA GLU A 100 11.65 1.82 11.92
C GLU A 100 10.45 0.89 12.13
N SER A 101 10.04 0.13 11.11
CA SER A 101 8.89 -0.79 11.22
C SER A 101 9.27 -2.26 11.30
N ALA A 102 10.57 -2.56 11.41
CA ALA A 102 11.09 -3.91 11.54
C ALA A 102 10.62 -4.90 10.46
N GLY A 103 10.16 -4.42 9.30
CA GLY A 103 9.59 -5.24 8.23
C GLY A 103 8.12 -5.63 8.39
N GLU A 104 7.42 -5.18 9.45
CA GLU A 104 6.00 -5.54 9.73
C GLU A 104 5.04 -5.20 8.59
N LYS A 105 5.40 -4.23 7.76
CA LYS A 105 4.56 -3.77 6.64
C LYS A 105 4.94 -4.40 5.31
N VAL A 106 5.82 -5.40 5.27
CA VAL A 106 6.23 -6.02 4.02
C VAL A 106 5.31 -7.18 3.65
N TYR A 107 4.74 -7.09 2.46
CA TYR A 107 3.88 -8.11 1.87
C TYR A 107 4.60 -8.75 0.69
N LEU A 108 4.65 -10.08 0.67
CA LEU A 108 4.93 -10.84 -0.54
C LEU A 108 3.57 -11.28 -1.10
N THR A 109 3.28 -10.92 -2.33
CA THR A 109 1.96 -11.20 -2.92
C THR A 109 2.14 -11.89 -4.27
N ARG A 110 1.36 -12.95 -4.52
CA ARG A 110 1.22 -13.55 -5.84
C ARG A 110 0.44 -12.62 -6.76
N LEU A 111 0.91 -12.50 -7.99
CA LEU A 111 0.24 -11.74 -9.04
C LEU A 111 -0.48 -12.69 -10.01
N GLY A 112 -1.76 -12.42 -10.22
CA GLY A 112 -2.61 -13.09 -11.21
C GLY A 112 -2.99 -12.13 -12.33
N TYR A 113 -3.02 -12.60 -13.58
CA TYR A 113 -3.50 -11.79 -14.69
C TYR A 113 -5.03 -11.70 -14.65
N VAL A 114 -5.54 -10.47 -14.66
CA VAL A 114 -6.95 -10.18 -14.60
C VAL A 114 -7.32 -9.43 -15.88
N GLU A 115 -8.02 -10.11 -16.77
CA GLU A 115 -8.52 -9.52 -18.00
C GLU A 115 -9.75 -8.64 -17.71
N THR A 116 -10.75 -9.20 -17.02
CA THR A 116 -11.98 -8.48 -16.67
C THR A 116 -12.46 -8.81 -15.25
N ASN A 117 -13.17 -7.88 -14.64
CA ASN A 117 -13.94 -8.10 -13.41
C ASN A 117 -15.37 -7.56 -13.60
N PRO A 118 -16.40 -8.14 -12.97
CA PRO A 118 -17.73 -7.54 -12.99
C PRO A 118 -17.76 -6.24 -12.18
N ALA A 119 -18.57 -5.28 -12.62
CA ALA A 119 -18.65 -3.93 -12.06
C ALA A 119 -18.94 -3.92 -10.55
N HIS A 120 -19.85 -4.78 -10.08
CA HIS A 120 -20.20 -4.86 -8.66
C HIS A 120 -19.05 -5.19 -7.72
N ASN A 121 -17.96 -5.82 -8.22
CA ASN A 121 -16.78 -6.07 -7.40
C ASN A 121 -16.09 -4.78 -6.95
N PHE A 122 -16.28 -3.68 -7.68
CA PHE A 122 -15.68 -2.38 -7.41
C PHE A 122 -16.54 -1.49 -6.50
N ASP A 123 -17.75 -1.91 -6.15
CA ASP A 123 -18.52 -1.30 -5.07
C ASP A 123 -17.90 -1.70 -3.73
N LEU A 124 -17.27 -0.75 -3.04
CA LEU A 124 -16.58 -1.01 -1.77
C LEU A 124 -17.48 -0.82 -0.55
N ASN A 125 -18.78 -0.63 -0.74
CA ASN A 125 -19.73 -0.63 0.37
C ASN A 125 -19.72 -2.00 1.05
N SER A 126 -19.82 -1.98 2.39
CA SER A 126 -19.89 -3.20 3.22
C SER A 126 -21.11 -4.05 2.87
N THR A 127 -22.24 -3.39 2.65
CA THR A 127 -23.44 -3.99 2.07
C THR A 127 -23.47 -3.67 0.59
N LYS A 128 -23.36 -4.69 -0.25
CA LYS A 128 -23.45 -4.50 -1.71
C LYS A 128 -24.82 -3.94 -2.07
N LEU A 129 -24.83 -2.93 -2.94
CA LEU A 129 -26.08 -2.47 -3.54
C LEU A 129 -26.72 -3.62 -4.31
N ASP A 130 -28.05 -3.70 -4.27
CA ASP A 130 -28.75 -4.53 -5.24
C ASP A 130 -28.57 -3.98 -6.68
N PRO A 131 -28.81 -4.79 -7.71
CA PRO A 131 -28.57 -4.39 -9.09
C PRO A 131 -29.28 -3.11 -9.52
N GLU A 132 -30.51 -2.86 -9.05
CA GLU A 132 -31.28 -1.68 -9.44
C GLU A 132 -30.71 -0.39 -8.86
N PHE A 133 -30.35 -0.39 -7.57
CA PHE A 133 -29.72 0.77 -6.96
C PHE A 133 -28.29 0.97 -7.46
N PHE A 134 -27.56 -0.10 -7.73
CA PHE A 134 -26.22 -0.02 -8.33
C PHE A 134 -26.26 0.71 -9.67
N GLN A 135 -27.18 0.33 -10.56
CA GLN A 135 -27.33 0.97 -11.86
C GLN A 135 -27.73 2.44 -11.72
N LYS A 136 -28.63 2.77 -10.77
CA LYS A 136 -29.02 4.16 -10.50
C LYS A 136 -27.85 5.00 -9.99
N ALA A 137 -27.03 4.45 -9.09
CA ALA A 137 -25.91 5.12 -8.45
C ALA A 137 -24.72 5.33 -9.41
N TYR A 138 -24.32 4.28 -10.13
CA TYR A 138 -23.09 4.27 -10.93
C TYR A 138 -23.32 4.40 -12.43
N LYS A 139 -24.58 4.43 -12.88
CA LYS A 139 -24.96 4.47 -14.31
C LYS A 139 -24.30 3.35 -15.12
N MET A 140 -24.13 2.20 -14.48
CA MET A 140 -23.42 1.04 -15.01
C MET A 140 -24.21 -0.22 -14.65
N ASP A 141 -24.25 -1.18 -15.57
CA ASP A 141 -24.88 -2.47 -15.29
C ASP A 141 -24.12 -3.22 -14.18
N TYR A 142 -24.84 -3.87 -13.27
CA TYR A 142 -24.28 -4.57 -12.11
C TYR A 142 -23.25 -5.64 -12.49
N ASN A 143 -23.50 -6.34 -13.60
CA ASN A 143 -22.67 -7.41 -14.13
C ASN A 143 -21.82 -6.97 -15.33
N ALA A 144 -21.76 -5.67 -15.63
CA ALA A 144 -20.92 -5.16 -16.70
C ALA A 144 -19.48 -5.64 -16.52
N ALA A 145 -18.91 -6.22 -17.58
CA ALA A 145 -17.51 -6.64 -17.60
C ALA A 145 -16.60 -5.41 -17.74
N ILE A 146 -15.80 -5.14 -16.72
CA ILE A 146 -14.86 -4.03 -16.70
C ILE A 146 -13.48 -4.54 -17.12
N PRO A 147 -12.89 -4.02 -18.22
CA PRO A 147 -11.58 -4.45 -18.68
C PRO A 147 -10.47 -3.92 -17.78
N ILE A 148 -9.80 -4.84 -17.09
CA ILE A 148 -8.67 -4.57 -16.20
C ILE A 148 -7.35 -4.70 -16.96
N ASN A 149 -7.10 -5.85 -17.57
CA ASN A 149 -5.90 -6.17 -18.34
C ASN A 149 -4.59 -5.87 -17.58
N LEU A 150 -4.51 -6.27 -16.31
CA LEU A 150 -3.34 -6.09 -15.45
C LEU A 150 -2.96 -7.39 -14.74
N TRP A 151 -1.68 -7.53 -14.41
CA TRP A 151 -1.21 -8.47 -13.39
C TRP A 151 -1.46 -7.87 -12.01
N CYS A 152 -2.49 -8.37 -11.32
CA CYS A 152 -3.00 -7.82 -10.07
C CYS A 152 -2.60 -8.68 -8.87
N PHE A 153 -2.56 -8.04 -7.70
CA PHE A 153 -2.46 -8.69 -6.40
C PHE A 153 -3.61 -9.67 -6.21
N GLU A 154 -3.28 -10.94 -5.95
CA GLU A 154 -4.21 -12.06 -5.84
C GLU A 154 -4.15 -12.72 -4.46
N GLU A 155 -2.96 -13.01 -3.93
CA GLU A 155 -2.83 -13.75 -2.68
C GLU A 155 -1.59 -13.28 -1.91
N ASP A 156 -1.79 -12.82 -0.68
CA ASP A 156 -0.70 -12.46 0.22
C ASP A 156 -0.10 -13.74 0.83
N ILE A 157 1.21 -13.92 0.64
CA ILE A 157 1.96 -15.06 1.13
C ILE A 157 2.54 -14.75 2.52
N PRO A 158 2.26 -15.56 3.55
CA PRO A 158 2.83 -15.38 4.88
C PRO A 158 4.36 -15.45 4.86
N LEU A 159 4.99 -14.47 5.52
CA LEU A 159 6.44 -14.37 5.68
C LEU A 159 6.81 -14.60 7.14
N GLN A 160 7.79 -15.47 7.38
CA GLN A 160 8.51 -15.55 8.63
C GLN A 160 9.62 -14.50 8.64
N MET A 161 9.62 -13.63 9.63
CA MET A 161 10.56 -12.53 9.75
C MET A 161 11.55 -12.76 10.89
N THR A 162 12.83 -12.54 10.62
CA THR A 162 13.91 -12.70 11.60
C THR A 162 14.92 -11.54 11.49
N PRO A 163 15.33 -10.91 12.60
CA PRO A 163 16.42 -9.94 12.58
C PRO A 163 17.74 -10.58 12.13
N VAL A 164 18.55 -9.84 11.38
CA VAL A 164 19.84 -10.34 10.91
C VAL A 164 20.91 -10.13 11.99
N PRO A 165 21.59 -11.20 12.46
CA PRO A 165 22.60 -11.09 13.50
C PRO A 165 23.70 -10.08 13.13
N LYS A 166 24.06 -9.22 14.08
CA LYS A 166 25.13 -8.20 13.94
C LYS A 166 24.88 -7.16 12.83
N LYS A 167 23.66 -7.07 12.28
CA LYS A 167 23.25 -6.03 11.32
C LYS A 167 21.95 -5.36 11.79
N PRO A 168 22.02 -4.40 12.75
CA PRO A 168 20.83 -3.69 13.22
C PRO A 168 20.03 -3.05 12.09
N GLY A 169 18.71 -3.14 12.17
CA GLY A 169 17.79 -2.63 11.14
C GLY A 169 17.66 -3.52 9.90
N TRP A 170 18.41 -4.61 9.80
CA TRP A 170 18.23 -5.61 8.73
C TRP A 170 17.37 -6.78 9.19
N PHE A 171 16.46 -7.17 8.31
CA PHE A 171 15.52 -8.27 8.51
C PHE A 171 15.60 -9.23 7.33
N ARG A 172 15.51 -10.52 7.66
CA ARG A 172 15.39 -11.62 6.72
C ARG A 172 13.96 -12.12 6.78
N LEU A 173 13.27 -12.06 5.65
CA LEU A 173 11.91 -12.53 5.48
C LEU A 173 11.92 -13.75 4.57
N VAL A 174 11.32 -14.85 5.04
CA VAL A 174 11.27 -16.14 4.33
C VAL A 174 9.82 -16.56 4.19
N PRO A 175 9.32 -16.94 3.01
CA PRO A 175 7.98 -17.50 2.85
C PRO A 175 7.79 -18.72 3.77
N MET A 176 6.64 -18.79 4.45
CA MET A 176 6.33 -19.90 5.37
C MET A 176 6.02 -21.23 4.66
N GLY A 177 6.03 -21.25 3.33
CA GLY A 177 5.78 -22.43 2.51
C GLY A 177 6.54 -22.37 1.19
N GLN A 178 6.52 -23.47 0.45
CA GLN A 178 7.12 -23.51 -0.88
C GLN A 178 6.31 -22.66 -1.85
N LEU A 179 6.99 -21.76 -2.56
CA LEU A 179 6.36 -20.94 -3.58
C LEU A 179 6.27 -21.71 -4.90
N PRO A 180 5.09 -21.81 -5.52
CA PRO A 180 4.99 -22.32 -6.88
C PRO A 180 5.68 -21.35 -7.86
N PRO A 181 6.09 -21.83 -9.05
CA PRO A 181 6.48 -20.93 -10.13
C PRO A 181 5.35 -19.94 -10.46
N GLY A 182 5.71 -18.69 -10.76
CA GLY A 182 4.71 -17.66 -11.06
C GLY A 182 5.20 -16.23 -10.87
N ASN A 183 4.26 -15.30 -10.95
CA ASN A 183 4.53 -13.87 -10.83
C ASN A 183 4.25 -13.41 -9.39
N TYR A 184 5.14 -12.60 -8.85
CA TYR A 184 5.13 -12.14 -7.47
C TYR A 184 5.52 -10.67 -7.38
N SER A 185 5.19 -10.06 -6.26
CA SER A 185 5.68 -8.73 -5.92
C SER A 185 5.91 -8.56 -4.43
N ILE A 186 6.80 -7.65 -4.09
CA ILE A 186 6.95 -7.14 -2.73
C ILE A 186 6.40 -5.71 -2.64
N THR A 187 5.61 -5.42 -1.60
CA THR A 187 5.04 -4.08 -1.31
C THR A 187 5.08 -3.76 0.18
N THR A 188 4.88 -2.48 0.54
CA THR A 188 4.71 -2.04 1.95
C THR A 188 3.25 -1.93 2.41
N VAL A 189 2.33 -2.20 1.50
CA VAL A 189 0.91 -2.10 1.75
C VAL A 189 0.24 -3.28 1.07
N SER A 190 -0.75 -3.88 1.73
CA SER A 190 -1.61 -4.84 1.05
C SER A 190 -2.37 -4.09 -0.05
N LEU A 191 -2.35 -4.62 -1.27
CA LEU A 191 -3.03 -4.06 -2.45
C LEU A 191 -3.97 -5.08 -3.11
N HIS A 192 -4.24 -6.19 -2.44
CA HIS A 192 -5.21 -7.20 -2.85
C HIS A 192 -6.61 -6.64 -3.16
N GLY A 193 -7.19 -7.07 -4.27
CA GLY A 193 -8.58 -6.78 -4.66
C GLY A 193 -8.88 -5.32 -5.06
N PRO A 194 -10.17 -5.02 -5.31
CA PRO A 194 -10.64 -3.66 -5.57
C PRO A 194 -10.45 -2.72 -4.37
N ARG A 195 -9.97 -1.50 -4.61
CA ARG A 195 -9.68 -0.50 -3.57
C ARG A 195 -9.91 0.93 -4.05
N TYR A 196 -9.97 1.84 -3.09
CA TYR A 196 -9.80 3.26 -3.36
C TYR A 196 -8.38 3.54 -3.87
N TYR A 197 -8.25 4.50 -4.78
CA TYR A 197 -6.95 5.04 -5.10
C TYR A 197 -6.35 5.75 -3.87
N THR A 198 -5.18 5.29 -3.44
CA THR A 198 -4.48 5.80 -2.25
C THR A 198 -3.10 6.39 -2.58
N GLY A 199 -2.82 6.59 -3.87
CA GLY A 199 -1.55 7.12 -4.36
C GLY A 199 -0.64 6.05 -4.97
N GLU A 200 0.61 6.46 -5.20
CA GLU A 200 1.70 5.57 -5.61
C GLU A 200 2.20 4.77 -4.40
N HIS A 201 2.52 3.50 -4.64
CA HIS A 201 3.09 2.59 -3.65
C HIS A 201 4.36 1.98 -4.19
N PRO A 202 5.39 1.77 -3.34
CA PRO A 202 6.55 1.00 -3.76
C PRO A 202 6.12 -0.42 -4.14
N PHE A 203 6.59 -0.88 -5.29
CA PHE A 203 6.19 -2.13 -5.91
C PHE A 203 7.42 -2.77 -6.56
N TYR A 204 7.70 -4.02 -6.23
CA TYR A 204 8.90 -4.72 -6.68
C TYR A 204 8.49 -6.07 -7.29
N PRO A 205 8.14 -6.08 -8.59
CA PRO A 205 7.68 -7.29 -9.28
C PRO A 205 8.84 -8.21 -9.67
N PHE A 206 8.62 -9.52 -9.57
CA PHE A 206 9.53 -10.54 -10.06
C PHE A 206 8.78 -11.81 -10.45
N ASN A 207 9.43 -12.65 -11.26
CA ASN A 207 8.93 -13.95 -11.70
C ASN A 207 9.78 -15.06 -11.07
N LEU A 208 9.15 -16.00 -10.39
CA LEU A 208 9.77 -17.23 -9.93
C LEU A 208 9.74 -18.25 -11.08
N ALA A 209 10.89 -18.45 -11.70
CA ALA A 209 11.04 -19.43 -12.75
C ALA A 209 11.05 -20.86 -12.18
N ALA A 210 10.36 -21.79 -12.83
CA ALA A 210 10.49 -23.21 -12.54
C ALA A 210 11.96 -23.63 -12.64
N ALA A 211 12.41 -24.53 -11.76
CA ALA A 211 13.73 -25.11 -11.88
C ALA A 211 13.86 -25.77 -13.27
N ALA A 212 14.95 -25.47 -13.99
CA ALA A 212 15.24 -26.17 -15.22
C ALA A 212 15.32 -27.67 -14.92
N ALA A 213 14.65 -28.49 -15.73
CA ALA A 213 14.79 -29.94 -15.63
C ALA A 213 16.28 -30.31 -15.73
N PRO A 214 16.76 -31.28 -14.95
CA PRO A 214 18.13 -31.74 -15.11
C PRO A 214 18.35 -32.18 -16.56
N PRO A 215 19.52 -31.89 -17.16
CA PRO A 215 19.83 -32.36 -18.50
C PRO A 215 19.67 -33.89 -18.53
N PRO A 216 19.14 -34.46 -19.63
CA PRO A 216 19.01 -35.90 -19.76
C PRO A 216 20.39 -36.54 -19.53
N GLU A 217 20.44 -37.56 -18.66
CA GLU A 217 21.65 -38.34 -18.46
C GLU A 217 22.16 -38.82 -19.82
N ALA A 218 23.39 -38.45 -20.16
CA ALA A 218 24.05 -38.95 -21.36
C ALA A 218 24.14 -40.47 -21.22
N LYS A 219 23.44 -41.19 -22.09
CA LYS A 219 23.56 -42.65 -22.22
C LYS A 219 24.86 -43.02 -22.89
#